data_AF-A0A2U3L579-F1
#
_entry.id   AF-A0A2U3L579-F1
#
_cell.length_a   1.000
_cell.length_b   1.000
_cell.length_c   1.000
_cell.angle_alpha   90.00
_cell.angle_beta   90.00
_cell.angle_gamma   90.00
#
_symmetry.space_group_name_H-M   'P 1'
#
loop_
_entity.id
_entity.type
_entity.pdbx_description
1 polymer ?
#
loop_
_entity_poly.entity_id
_entity_poly.type
_entity_poly.pdbx_seq_one_letter_code
_entity_poly.pdbx_strand_id
1 'polypeptide(L)' 'MQGCSNKEIAGQLNISPRTVKQHLRTLFLRAGIREGRKRVKLAIAMFTKEEAQS' A
#
# COMPACT_ATOMS: atom_id res chain seq x y z
N MET A 1 -8.88 6.54 9.59
CA MET A 1 -8.06 5.73 8.66
C MET A 1 -7.25 4.74 9.46
N GLN A 2 -7.53 3.45 9.32
CA GLN A 2 -6.75 2.42 10.00
C GLN A 2 -5.60 2.01 9.08
N GLY A 3 -4.38 2.42 9.44
CA GLY A 3 -3.19 1.90 8.76
C GLY A 3 -2.89 0.51 9.29
N CYS A 4 -2.69 -0.46 8.40
CA CYS A 4 -2.21 -1.79 8.79
C CYS A 4 -0.68 -1.83 8.80
N SER A 5 -0.09 -2.51 9.78
CA SER A 5 1.35 -2.74 9.77
C SER A 5 1.74 -3.78 8.71
N ASN A 6 2.98 -3.70 8.18
CA ASN A 6 3.52 -4.70 7.25
C ASN A 6 3.48 -6.13 7.82
N LYS A 7 3.50 -6.28 9.16
CA LYS A 7 3.35 -7.57 9.85
C LYS A 7 1.93 -8.11 9.79
N GLU A 8 0.93 -7.24 9.89
CA GLU A 8 -0.48 -7.63 9.77
C GLU A 8 -0.83 -7.98 8.33
N ILE A 9 -0.36 -7.17 7.38
CA ILE A 9 -0.51 -7.44 5.94
C ILE A 9 0.14 -8.79 5.58
N ALA A 10 1.34 -9.06 6.11
CA ALA A 10 2.02 -10.34 5.97
C ALA A 10 1.19 -11.50 6.52
N GLY A 11 0.58 -11.34 7.70
CA GLY A 11 -0.29 -12.34 8.32
C GLY A 11 -1.56 -12.60 7.50
N GLN A 12 -2.22 -11.56 7.00
CA GLN A 12 -3.42 -11.69 6.17
C GLN A 12 -3.13 -12.38 4.82
N LEU A 13 -1.99 -12.06 4.20
CA LEU A 13 -1.61 -12.58 2.89
C LEU A 13 -0.78 -13.88 2.98
N ASN A 14 -0.46 -14.38 4.17
CA ASN A 14 0.44 -15.54 4.39
C ASN A 14 1.79 -15.41 3.67
N ILE A 15 2.33 -14.19 3.58
CA ILE A 15 3.64 -13.92 2.96
C ILE A 15 4.59 -13.30 3.97
N SER A 16 5.89 -13.36 3.69
CA SER A 16 6.88 -12.71 4.56
C SER A 16 6.73 -11.18 4.55
N PRO A 17 6.97 -10.48 5.68
CA PRO A 17 6.95 -9.02 5.73
C PRO A 17 7.99 -8.37 4.82
N ARG A 18 9.05 -9.10 4.46
CA ARG A 18 10.01 -8.69 3.41
C ARG A 18 9.34 -8.62 2.03
N THR A 19 8.53 -9.62 1.69
CA THR A 19 7.76 -9.71 0.45
C THR A 19 6.73 -8.59 0.37
N VAL A 20 6.06 -8.27 1.48
CA VAL A 20 5.16 -7.10 1.57
C VAL A 20 5.89 -5.82 1.19
N LYS A 21 7.07 -5.55 1.78
CA LYS A 21 7.87 -4.35 1.45
C LYS A 21 8.27 -4.32 -0.02
N GLN A 22 8.63 -5.46 -0.59
CA GLN A 22 9.02 -5.56 -2.01
C GLN A 22 7.84 -5.26 -2.93
N HIS A 23 6.68 -5.84 -2.68
CA HIS A 23 5.47 -5.58 -3.46
C HIS A 23 5.04 -4.12 -3.37
N LEU A 24 5.02 -3.54 -2.16
CA LEU A 24 4.72 -2.12 -1.97
C LEU A 24 5.74 -1.23 -2.70
N ARG A 25 7.03 -1.54 -2.63
CA ARG A 25 8.06 -0.81 -3.38
C ARG A 25 7.80 -0.85 -4.88
N THR A 26 7.52 -2.02 -5.44
CA THR A 26 7.21 -2.17 -6.87
C THR A 26 5.94 -1.42 -7.25
N LEU A 27 4.88 -1.48 -6.44
CA LEU A 27 3.64 -0.75 -6.65
C LEU A 27 3.88 0.77 -6.72
N PHE A 28 4.59 1.33 -5.73
CA PHE A 28 4.90 2.76 -5.69
C PHE A 28 5.82 3.18 -6.83
N LEU A 29 6.81 2.35 -7.21
CA LEU A 29 7.68 2.63 -8.34
C LEU A 29 6.92 2.61 -9.67
N ARG A 30 6.02 1.64 -9.88
CA ARG A 30 5.17 1.58 -11.08
C ARG A 30 4.21 2.77 -11.17
N ALA A 31 3.78 3.30 -10.03
CA ALA A 31 3.01 4.54 -9.96
C ALA A 31 3.86 5.82 -10.09
N GLY A 32 5.19 5.71 -10.30
CA GLY A 32 6.09 6.86 -10.42
C GLY A 32 6.45 7.54 -9.09
N ILE A 33 6.09 6.95 -7.95
CA ILE A 33 6.21 7.56 -6.62
C ILE A 33 7.51 7.16 -5.94
N ARG A 34 8.47 8.09 -5.91
CA ARG A 34 9.77 7.90 -5.25
C ARG A 34 9.79 8.36 -3.79
N GLU A 35 8.97 9.35 -3.42
CA GLU A 35 8.97 9.95 -2.08
C GLU A 35 7.97 9.31 -1.10
N GLY A 36 8.39 9.11 0.16
CA GLY A 36 7.60 8.43 1.18
C GLY A 36 6.24 9.06 1.50
N ARG A 37 6.16 10.39 1.63
CA ARG A 37 4.89 11.10 1.92
C ARG A 37 3.88 11.02 0.77
N LYS A 38 4.34 10.91 -0.48
CA LYS A 38 3.46 10.79 -1.66
C LYS A 38 2.81 9.40 -1.75
N ARG A 39 3.45 8.36 -1.18
CA ARG A 39 2.92 6.99 -1.14
C ARG A 39 1.61 6.87 -0.35
N VAL A 40 1.57 7.54 0.81
CA VAL A 40 0.37 7.58 1.67
C VAL A 40 -0.76 8.28 0.93
N LYS A 41 -0.49 9.42 0.29
CA LYS A 41 -1.50 10.15 -0.50
C LYS A 41 -2.09 9.33 -1.65
N LEU A 42 -1.28 8.54 -2.37
CA LEU A 42 -1.78 7.67 -3.43
C LEU A 42 -2.68 6.56 -2.89
N ALA A 43 -2.23 5.85 -1.84
CA ALA A 43 -3.01 4.78 -1.23
C ALA A 43 -4.37 5.30 -0.75
N ILE A 44 -4.38 6.50 -0.15
CA ILE A 44 -5.59 7.20 0.25
C ILE A 44 -6.46 7.53 -0.96
N ALA A 45 -5.91 8.16 -2.00
CA ALA A 45 -6.68 8.58 -3.17
C ALA A 45 -7.30 7.39 -3.94
N MET A 46 -6.59 6.27 -4.04
CA MET A 46 -7.11 5.05 -4.67
C MET A 46 -8.25 4.43 -3.85
N PHE A 47 -8.08 4.31 -2.53
CA PHE A 47 -9.12 3.79 -1.65
C PHE A 47 -10.38 4.67 -1.67
N THR A 48 -10.21 5.99 -1.65
CA THR A 48 -11.35 6.93 -1.71
C THR A 48 -12.08 6.87 -3.05
N LYS A 49 -11.41 6.45 -4.13
CA LYS A 49 -12.01 6.28 -5.46
C LYS A 49 -12.79 4.97 -5.55
N GLU A 50 -12.36 3.90 -4.88
CA GLU A 50 -13.09 2.63 -4.82
C GLU A 50 -14.39 2.76 -4.01
N GLU A 51 -14.37 3.47 -2.87
CA GLU A 51 -15.58 3.72 -2.06
C GLU A 51 -16.62 4.60 -2.77
N ALA A 52 -16.17 5.48 -3.68
CA ALA A 52 -17.05 6.37 -4.45
C ALA A 52 -17.68 5.71 -5.69
N GLN A 53 -17.31 4.46 -6.01
CA GLN A 53 -17.85 3.70 -7.12
C GLN A 53 -18.70 2.48 -6.69
N SER A 54 -18.99 2.35 -5.39
CA SER A 54 -19.87 1.31 -4.83
C SER A 54 -21.23 1.85 -4.40
#